data_AF-A0A0L0FA75-F1
#
_entry.id   AF-A0A0L0FA75-F1
#
_cell.length_a   1.000
_cell.length_b   1.000
_cell.length_c   1.000
_cell.angle_alpha   90.00
_cell.angle_beta   90.00
_cell.angle_gamma   90.00
#
_symmetry.space_group_name_H-M   'P 1'
#
loop_
_entity.id
_entity.type
_entity.pdbx_description
1 polymer ?
#
loop_
_entity_poly.entity_id
_entity_poly.type
_entity_poly.pdbx_seq_one_letter_code
_entity_poly.pdbx_strand_id
1 'polypeptide(L)'
;MFPLSHTQTFGVTIDRQIIALLLTVELAPELPQNLLVQNLPPLLHVLFLNMDRTSEVLYTSCKTLLANLIHKLVSRDTSAYPIQDAARTTIAMLTADDDTSLWSKEDLNLDVKILQPLESSLLLGTLVKQHVHIHTIPSFPTQVIFLLSPICHKLVEHWSSVAHVWAVSCTSSDHASRSLQTLRALGLSLNGQVLVDFFERLVHCVLEEEKKPQAFVGEVFLTFRCFIEDLSPNGLASFPQLAWCFVILLACNSEDEWRHAAQLLDLCATRISFEQIRPAVIDMAKKWPQFPGVHSL
;
A
#
# COMPACT_ATOMS: atom_id res chain seq x y z
N MET A 1 -42.62 9.32 -31.53
CA MET A 1 -42.43 9.70 -30.11
C MET A 1 -42.90 8.51 -29.28
N PHE A 2 -42.04 8.02 -28.37
CA PHE A 2 -42.02 6.68 -27.73
C PHE A 2 -41.50 5.51 -28.60
N PRO A 3 -40.85 4.48 -28.03
CA PRO A 3 -39.42 4.49 -27.68
C PRO A 3 -38.69 3.29 -28.30
N LEU A 4 -37.44 3.45 -28.74
CA LEU A 4 -36.63 2.32 -29.22
C LEU A 4 -35.93 1.64 -28.04
N SER A 5 -36.60 0.58 -27.57
CA SER A 5 -36.07 -0.70 -27.12
C SER A 5 -34.59 -0.78 -26.69
N HIS A 6 -34.42 -1.15 -25.42
CA HIS A 6 -33.27 -1.83 -24.84
C HIS A 6 -32.47 -2.68 -25.83
N THR A 7 -31.29 -2.19 -26.23
CA THR A 7 -30.17 -3.06 -26.55
C THR A 7 -29.43 -3.36 -25.25
N GLN A 8 -29.75 -4.50 -24.63
CA GLN A 8 -28.85 -5.15 -23.68
C GLN A 8 -27.59 -5.56 -24.45
N THR A 9 -26.59 -4.69 -24.48
CA THR A 9 -25.23 -5.10 -24.82
C THR A 9 -24.66 -5.81 -23.60
N PHE A 10 -24.57 -7.14 -23.67
CA PHE A 10 -23.60 -7.91 -22.89
C PHE A 10 -22.19 -7.49 -23.32
N GLY A 11 -21.76 -6.30 -22.89
CA GLY A 11 -20.43 -5.78 -23.13
C GLY A 11 -19.74 -5.68 -21.79
N VAL A 12 -18.86 -6.63 -21.49
CA VAL A 12 -17.83 -6.41 -20.45
C VAL A 12 -17.04 -5.18 -20.94
N THR A 13 -17.25 -4.03 -20.32
CA THR A 13 -16.46 -2.83 -20.60
C THR A 13 -15.04 -3.11 -20.11
N ILE A 14 -14.18 -3.55 -21.01
CA ILE A 14 -12.76 -3.76 -20.70
C ILE A 14 -12.14 -2.37 -20.52
N ASP A 15 -11.82 -2.02 -19.27
CA ASP A 15 -11.16 -0.77 -18.96
C ASP A 15 -9.85 -0.62 -19.73
N ARG A 16 -9.52 0.59 -20.17
CA ARG A 16 -8.27 0.89 -20.89
C ARG A 16 -7.02 0.42 -20.14
N GLN A 17 -7.09 0.42 -18.81
CA GLN A 17 -6.02 -0.06 -17.92
C GLN A 17 -5.75 -1.56 -18.12
N ILE A 18 -6.80 -2.36 -18.28
CA ILE A 18 -6.71 -3.80 -18.52
C ILE A 18 -6.04 -4.08 -19.86
N ILE A 19 -6.45 -3.37 -20.91
CA ILE A 19 -5.87 -3.51 -22.25
C ILE A 19 -4.38 -3.15 -22.23
N ALA A 20 -4.02 -2.04 -21.58
CA ALA A 20 -2.62 -1.62 -21.46
C ALA A 20 -1.77 -2.65 -20.72
N LEU A 21 -2.31 -3.25 -19.65
CA LEU A 21 -1.61 -4.30 -18.90
C LEU A 21 -1.40 -5.55 -19.77
N LEU A 22 -2.45 -6.03 -20.45
CA LEU A 22 -2.36 -7.18 -21.36
C LEU A 22 -1.32 -6.96 -22.46
N LEU A 23 -1.33 -5.78 -23.10
CA LEU A 23 -0.31 -5.41 -24.09
C LEU A 23 1.10 -5.37 -23.48
N THR A 24 1.23 -4.89 -22.24
CA THR A 24 2.52 -4.87 -21.54
C THR A 24 3.03 -6.28 -21.26
N VAL A 25 2.15 -7.24 -20.94
CA VAL A 25 2.51 -8.65 -20.76
C VAL A 25 3.12 -9.24 -22.02
N GLU A 26 2.48 -8.98 -23.17
CA GLU A 26 2.93 -9.44 -24.49
C GLU A 26 4.24 -8.77 -24.94
N LEU A 27 4.41 -7.47 -24.63
CA LEU A 27 5.59 -6.70 -25.06
C LEU A 27 6.79 -6.83 -24.13
N ALA A 28 6.59 -7.17 -22.84
CA ALA A 28 7.66 -7.23 -21.84
C ALA A 28 8.87 -8.12 -22.26
N PRO A 29 8.69 -9.29 -22.90
CA PRO A 29 9.79 -10.10 -23.44
C PRO A 29 10.64 -9.39 -24.50
N GLU A 30 10.09 -8.42 -25.23
CA GLU A 30 10.76 -7.70 -26.31
C GLU A 30 11.45 -6.40 -25.85
N LEU A 31 10.99 -5.79 -24.76
CA LEU A 31 11.50 -4.49 -24.30
C LEU A 31 12.96 -4.50 -23.85
N PRO A 32 13.75 -3.43 -24.06
CA PRO A 32 15.12 -3.39 -23.57
C PRO A 32 15.18 -3.43 -22.03
N GLN A 33 16.15 -4.16 -21.47
CA GLN A 33 16.29 -4.35 -20.03
C GLN A 33 16.40 -3.03 -19.26
N ASN A 34 17.15 -2.06 -19.78
CA ASN A 34 17.31 -0.74 -19.16
C ASN A 34 15.96 -0.04 -18.95
N LEU A 35 15.04 -0.16 -19.90
CA LEU A 35 13.70 0.43 -19.80
C LEU A 35 12.85 -0.28 -18.75
N LEU A 36 12.96 -1.61 -18.66
CA LEU A 36 12.27 -2.41 -17.65
C LEU A 36 12.76 -2.08 -16.24
N VAL A 37 14.07 -1.93 -16.03
CA VAL A 37 14.64 -1.57 -14.73
C VAL A 37 14.21 -0.16 -14.31
N GLN A 38 14.19 0.80 -15.23
CA GLN A 38 13.73 2.16 -14.94
C GLN A 38 12.25 2.24 -14.54
N ASN A 39 11.40 1.42 -15.18
CA ASN A 39 9.96 1.39 -14.94
C ASN A 39 9.53 0.24 -14.02
N LEU A 40 10.48 -0.42 -13.36
CA LEU A 40 10.18 -1.58 -12.52
C LEU A 40 9.23 -1.24 -11.36
N PRO A 41 9.43 -0.16 -10.57
CA PRO A 41 8.52 0.19 -9.49
C PRO A 41 7.05 0.40 -9.92
N PRO A 42 6.72 1.21 -10.94
CA PRO A 42 5.33 1.35 -11.37
C PRO A 42 4.76 0.09 -12.01
N LEU A 43 5.57 -0.73 -12.71
CA LEU A 43 5.12 -2.01 -13.24
C LEU A 43 4.75 -2.99 -12.13
N LEU A 44 5.59 -3.13 -11.11
CA LEU A 44 5.28 -3.94 -9.94
C LEU A 44 4.03 -3.41 -9.25
N HIS A 45 3.92 -2.10 -9.03
CA HIS A 45 2.73 -1.52 -8.40
C HIS A 45 1.44 -1.90 -9.13
N VAL A 46 1.39 -1.70 -10.45
CA VAL A 46 0.21 -2.06 -11.26
C VAL A 46 -0.07 -3.57 -11.22
N LEU A 47 0.96 -4.42 -11.23
CA LEU A 47 0.80 -5.87 -11.09
C LEU A 47 0.10 -6.22 -9.77
N PHE A 48 0.65 -5.75 -8.65
CA PHE A 48 0.10 -6.07 -7.33
C PHE A 48 -1.30 -5.49 -7.11
N LEU A 49 -1.63 -4.33 -7.69
CA LEU A 49 -3.00 -3.79 -7.65
C LEU A 49 -4.04 -4.66 -8.40
N ASN A 50 -3.60 -5.42 -9.41
CA ASN A 50 -4.50 -6.19 -10.28
C ASN A 50 -4.51 -7.69 -10.00
N MET A 51 -3.60 -8.20 -9.17
CA MET A 51 -3.53 -9.63 -8.83
C MET A 51 -4.70 -10.12 -7.95
N ASP A 52 -5.44 -9.22 -7.30
CA ASP A 52 -6.61 -9.59 -6.47
C ASP A 52 -7.94 -9.46 -7.21
N ARG A 53 -7.94 -9.04 -8.48
CA ARG A 53 -9.20 -8.80 -9.22
C ARG A 53 -9.88 -10.12 -9.60
N THR A 54 -11.22 -10.08 -9.65
CA THR A 54 -12.09 -11.23 -9.95
C THR A 54 -11.91 -11.83 -11.35
N SER A 55 -11.19 -11.17 -12.25
CA SER A 55 -10.93 -11.66 -13.61
C SER A 55 -9.72 -12.59 -13.63
N GLU A 56 -9.99 -13.87 -13.88
CA GLU A 56 -8.97 -14.91 -14.05
C GLU A 56 -7.94 -14.56 -15.14
N VAL A 57 -8.40 -13.95 -16.23
CA VAL A 57 -7.53 -13.50 -17.34
C VAL A 57 -6.50 -12.48 -16.86
N LEU A 58 -6.93 -11.50 -16.07
CA LEU A 58 -6.04 -10.47 -15.52
C LEU A 58 -5.03 -11.05 -14.54
N TYR A 59 -5.51 -11.92 -13.66
CA TYR A 59 -4.66 -12.57 -12.67
C TYR A 59 -3.56 -13.41 -13.34
N THR A 60 -3.92 -14.26 -14.29
CA THR A 60 -2.97 -15.07 -15.06
C THR A 60 -1.98 -14.19 -15.82
N SER A 61 -2.47 -13.12 -16.45
CA SER A 61 -1.60 -12.16 -17.15
C SER A 61 -0.60 -11.48 -16.19
N CYS A 62 -1.03 -11.09 -14.99
CA CYS A 62 -0.14 -10.52 -13.97
C CYS A 62 0.93 -11.52 -13.53
N LYS A 63 0.57 -12.78 -13.28
CA LYS A 63 1.52 -13.85 -12.96
C LYS A 63 2.55 -14.04 -14.08
N THR A 64 2.09 -14.09 -15.32
CA THR A 64 2.96 -14.25 -16.50
C THR A 64 3.90 -13.06 -16.66
N LEU A 65 3.42 -11.83 -16.51
CA LEU A 65 4.27 -10.65 -16.59
C LEU A 65 5.30 -10.62 -15.46
N LEU A 66 4.91 -10.96 -14.22
CA LEU A 66 5.86 -11.06 -13.10
C LEU A 66 6.93 -12.12 -13.36
N ALA A 67 6.55 -13.30 -13.84
CA ALA A 67 7.48 -14.36 -14.22
C ALA A 67 8.43 -13.92 -15.35
N ASN A 68 7.91 -13.24 -16.37
CA ASN A 68 8.71 -12.70 -17.48
C ASN A 68 9.70 -11.63 -17.01
N LEU A 69 9.29 -10.74 -16.09
CA LEU A 69 10.17 -9.74 -15.47
C LEU A 69 11.29 -10.41 -14.67
N ILE A 70 10.95 -11.37 -13.80
CA ILE A 70 11.95 -12.11 -13.01
C ILE A 70 12.92 -12.85 -13.94
N HIS A 71 12.40 -13.57 -14.94
CA HIS A 71 13.21 -14.32 -15.89
C HIS A 71 14.20 -13.41 -16.61
N LYS A 72 13.72 -12.30 -17.18
CA LYS A 72 14.53 -11.40 -17.99
C LYS A 72 15.55 -10.60 -17.18
N LEU A 73 15.18 -10.17 -15.97
CA LEU A 73 16.05 -9.37 -15.11
C LEU A 73 17.10 -10.22 -14.39
N VAL A 74 16.74 -11.42 -13.92
CA VAL A 74 17.67 -12.27 -13.14
C VAL A 74 18.61 -13.10 -14.03
N SER A 75 18.19 -13.50 -15.23
CA SER A 75 18.91 -14.50 -16.04
C SER A 75 20.21 -14.02 -16.68
N ARG A 76 20.59 -12.74 -16.59
CA ARG A 76 21.81 -12.22 -17.24
C ARG A 76 22.86 -11.63 -16.29
N ASP A 77 22.45 -11.00 -15.20
CA ASP A 77 23.36 -10.15 -14.42
C ASP A 77 23.86 -10.76 -13.10
N THR A 78 23.26 -11.87 -12.62
CA THR A 78 23.59 -12.42 -11.30
C THR A 78 24.25 -13.79 -11.43
N SER A 79 25.58 -13.87 -11.30
CA SER A 79 26.35 -15.13 -11.28
C SER A 79 26.20 -15.92 -9.96
N ALA A 80 25.43 -15.40 -9.00
CA ALA A 80 25.20 -16.07 -7.74
C ALA A 80 24.13 -17.16 -7.89
N TYR A 81 24.57 -18.42 -7.86
CA TYR A 81 23.75 -19.64 -7.87
C TYR A 81 22.47 -19.57 -6.99
N PRO A 82 22.48 -19.06 -5.74
CA PRO A 82 21.27 -19.05 -4.90
C PRO A 82 20.14 -18.14 -5.43
N ILE A 83 20.46 -17.05 -6.12
CA ILE A 83 19.46 -16.11 -6.64
C ILE A 83 18.79 -16.70 -7.89
N GLN A 84 19.55 -17.40 -8.72
CA GLN A 84 19.00 -18.07 -9.90
C GLN A 84 18.07 -19.24 -9.54
N ASP A 85 18.43 -20.03 -8.52
CA ASP A 85 17.61 -21.15 -8.07
C ASP A 85 16.30 -20.68 -7.40
N ALA A 86 16.40 -19.63 -6.59
CA ALA A 86 15.23 -18.95 -6.04
C ALA A 86 14.33 -18.40 -7.16
N ALA A 87 14.90 -17.70 -8.16
CA ALA A 87 14.13 -17.18 -9.30
C ALA A 87 13.44 -18.29 -10.11
N ARG A 88 14.12 -19.42 -10.36
CA ARG A 88 13.50 -20.58 -11.05
C ARG A 88 12.35 -21.16 -10.25
N THR A 89 12.50 -21.25 -8.93
CA THR A 89 11.45 -21.76 -8.05
C THR A 89 10.26 -20.80 -7.99
N THR A 90 10.51 -19.49 -7.87
CA THR A 90 9.45 -18.47 -7.93
C THR A 90 8.72 -18.50 -9.28
N ILE A 91 9.44 -18.60 -10.40
CA ILE A 91 8.83 -18.71 -11.73
C ILE A 91 7.98 -19.97 -11.81
N ALA A 92 8.49 -21.13 -11.38
CA ALA A 92 7.74 -22.38 -11.39
C ALA A 92 6.45 -22.29 -10.57
N MET A 93 6.48 -21.63 -9.41
CA MET A 93 5.29 -21.38 -8.59
C MET A 93 4.29 -20.44 -9.27
N LEU A 94 4.76 -19.38 -9.95
CA LEU A 94 3.88 -18.45 -10.67
C LEU A 94 3.23 -19.09 -11.90
N THR A 95 3.94 -20.00 -12.57
CA THR A 95 3.48 -20.70 -13.78
C THR A 95 2.75 -22.00 -13.50
N ALA A 96 2.72 -22.48 -12.25
CA ALA A 96 1.94 -23.65 -11.90
C ALA A 96 0.45 -23.36 -12.12
N ASP A 97 -0.25 -24.29 -12.76
CA ASP A 97 -1.70 -24.28 -12.98
C ASP A 97 -2.48 -24.70 -11.72
N ASP A 98 -1.91 -24.45 -10.55
CA ASP A 98 -2.64 -24.68 -9.30
C ASP A 98 -3.77 -23.64 -9.21
N ASP A 99 -4.99 -24.14 -9.09
CA ASP A 99 -6.25 -23.37 -8.94
C ASP A 99 -6.28 -22.56 -7.62
N THR A 100 -5.20 -22.63 -6.84
CA THR A 100 -4.96 -21.82 -5.66
C THR A 100 -4.52 -20.43 -6.09
N SER A 101 -5.47 -19.49 -6.09
CA SER A 101 -5.14 -18.07 -6.10
C SER A 101 -4.08 -17.78 -5.02
N LEU A 102 -3.05 -17.01 -5.36
CA LEU A 102 -1.95 -16.61 -4.46
C LEU A 102 -2.50 -15.83 -3.25
N TRP A 103 -3.72 -15.32 -3.37
CA TRP A 103 -4.42 -14.50 -2.40
C TRP A 103 -5.88 -14.95 -2.35
N SER A 104 -6.46 -14.92 -1.16
CA SER A 104 -7.91 -15.02 -1.01
C SER A 104 -8.57 -13.80 -1.67
N LYS A 105 -9.69 -14.02 -2.38
CA LYS A 105 -10.49 -12.94 -2.98
C LYS A 105 -11.21 -12.20 -1.86
N GLU A 106 -10.52 -11.26 -1.23
CA GLU A 106 -11.03 -10.52 -0.08
C GLU A 106 -11.78 -9.26 -0.51
N ASP A 107 -12.91 -9.02 0.15
CA ASP A 107 -13.60 -7.73 0.06
C ASP A 107 -12.71 -6.67 0.72
N LEU A 108 -12.48 -5.57 -0.01
CA LEU A 108 -11.70 -4.43 0.48
C LEU A 108 -12.34 -3.68 1.65
N ASN A 109 -13.58 -4.03 1.99
CA ASN A 109 -14.22 -3.56 3.20
C ASN A 109 -13.54 -4.23 4.38
N LEU A 110 -12.46 -3.61 4.88
CA LEU A 110 -11.96 -3.86 6.23
C LEU A 110 -13.19 -3.91 7.14
N ASP A 111 -13.37 -5.00 7.89
CA ASP A 111 -14.40 -5.01 8.92
C ASP A 111 -14.06 -3.85 9.85
N VAL A 112 -14.81 -2.76 9.73
CA VAL A 112 -14.49 -1.46 10.34
C VAL A 112 -14.48 -1.58 11.87
N LYS A 113 -14.88 -2.73 12.42
CA LYS A 113 -14.80 -3.06 13.83
C LYS A 113 -13.42 -3.53 14.28
N ILE A 114 -12.59 -4.04 13.37
CA ILE A 114 -11.27 -4.62 13.66
C ILE A 114 -10.25 -4.04 12.67
N LEU A 115 -9.38 -3.13 13.13
CA LEU A 115 -8.19 -2.72 12.38
C LEU A 115 -7.16 -3.85 12.31
N GLN A 116 -7.41 -4.81 11.43
CA GLN A 116 -6.47 -5.86 11.09
C GLN A 116 -6.12 -5.78 9.61
N PRO A 117 -4.84 -5.97 9.25
CA PRO A 117 -4.45 -6.11 7.85
C PRO A 117 -5.17 -7.31 7.22
N LEU A 118 -5.64 -7.13 5.99
CA LEU A 118 -6.15 -8.21 5.15
C LEU A 118 -5.08 -9.30 4.96
N GLU A 119 -5.51 -10.55 4.74
CA GLU A 119 -4.61 -11.68 4.52
C GLU A 119 -3.74 -11.44 3.28
N SER A 120 -4.34 -10.91 2.21
CA SER A 120 -3.62 -10.47 1.00
C SER A 120 -2.54 -9.42 1.30
N SER A 121 -2.79 -8.47 2.20
CA SER A 121 -1.80 -7.48 2.63
C SER A 121 -0.65 -8.11 3.43
N LEU A 122 -0.92 -9.17 4.20
CA LEU A 122 0.09 -9.92 4.96
C LEU A 122 0.95 -10.79 4.03
N LEU A 123 0.33 -11.45 3.05
CA LEU A 123 1.01 -12.21 2.01
C LEU A 123 1.85 -11.28 1.13
N LEU A 124 1.32 -10.12 0.73
CA LEU A 124 2.06 -9.07 0.04
C LEU A 124 3.27 -8.65 0.87
N GLY A 125 3.08 -8.41 2.17
CA GLY A 125 4.15 -8.18 3.13
C GLY A 125 5.20 -9.28 3.12
N THR A 126 4.81 -10.54 2.99
CA THR A 126 5.73 -11.68 2.96
C THR A 126 6.49 -11.78 1.63
N LEU A 127 5.85 -11.42 0.52
CA LEU A 127 6.48 -11.36 -0.82
C LEU A 127 7.46 -10.18 -0.97
N VAL A 128 7.16 -9.09 -0.27
CA VAL A 128 7.86 -7.80 -0.37
C VAL A 128 8.96 -7.67 0.69
N LYS A 129 8.80 -8.24 1.89
CA LYS A 129 9.79 -8.09 2.96
C LYS A 129 11.12 -8.77 2.63
N GLN A 130 12.17 -7.96 2.66
CA GLN A 130 13.55 -8.39 2.72
C GLN A 130 13.85 -8.78 4.19
N HIS A 131 14.24 -10.03 4.43
CA HIS A 131 14.43 -10.66 5.75
C HIS A 131 15.09 -9.78 6.85
N VAL A 132 14.52 -9.75 8.06
CA VAL A 132 15.22 -9.31 9.29
C VAL A 132 15.16 -10.31 10.47
N HIS A 133 14.31 -11.35 10.48
CA HIS A 133 14.39 -12.38 11.53
C HIS A 133 15.08 -13.66 11.05
N ILE A 134 16.36 -13.78 11.40
CA ILE A 134 17.27 -14.93 11.16
C ILE A 134 16.89 -16.22 11.94
N HIS A 135 15.75 -16.28 12.64
CA HIS A 135 15.45 -17.43 13.52
C HIS A 135 14.07 -18.06 13.38
N THR A 136 13.38 -17.90 12.26
CA THR A 136 12.25 -18.77 11.94
C THR A 136 12.32 -19.13 10.48
N ILE A 137 12.35 -20.43 10.21
CA ILE A 137 12.48 -21.07 8.91
C ILE A 137 11.65 -20.30 7.87
N PRO A 138 12.24 -19.73 6.80
CA PRO A 138 11.44 -19.16 5.74
C PRO A 138 10.82 -20.30 4.94
N SER A 139 9.63 -20.72 5.33
CA SER A 139 8.72 -21.36 4.40
C SER A 139 8.35 -20.29 3.36
N PHE A 140 8.89 -20.44 2.15
CA PHE A 140 8.54 -19.79 0.87
C PHE A 140 9.69 -18.99 0.18
N PRO A 141 10.11 -19.40 -1.04
CA PRO A 141 11.11 -18.71 -1.86
C PRO A 141 10.47 -17.62 -2.73
N THR A 142 9.57 -16.82 -2.18
CA THR A 142 8.72 -15.91 -2.96
C THR A 142 9.04 -14.43 -2.67
N GLN A 143 10.28 -14.11 -2.32
CA GLN A 143 10.69 -12.72 -2.07
C GLN A 143 11.08 -12.02 -3.37
N VAL A 144 10.12 -11.36 -4.00
CA VAL A 144 10.31 -10.62 -5.26
C VAL A 144 11.34 -9.50 -5.08
N ILE A 145 11.29 -8.79 -3.95
CA ILE A 145 12.27 -7.74 -3.65
C ILE A 145 13.67 -8.31 -3.45
N PHE A 146 13.81 -9.47 -2.80
CA PHE A 146 15.13 -10.10 -2.67
C PHE A 146 15.75 -10.43 -4.03
N LEU A 147 14.93 -10.92 -4.97
CA LEU A 147 15.39 -11.24 -6.33
C LEU A 147 15.74 -9.99 -7.15
N LEU A 148 14.98 -8.90 -7.00
CA LEU A 148 15.09 -7.70 -7.85
C LEU A 148 15.94 -6.57 -7.23
N SER A 149 16.20 -6.60 -5.92
CA SER A 149 17.02 -5.61 -5.20
C SER A 149 18.45 -5.47 -5.73
N PRO A 150 19.16 -6.56 -6.12
CA PRO A 150 20.49 -6.44 -6.75
C PRO A 150 20.46 -5.70 -8.09
N ILE A 151 19.31 -5.68 -8.76
CA ILE A 151 19.11 -5.12 -10.10
C ILE A 151 18.65 -3.66 -10.00
N CYS A 152 17.89 -3.35 -8.95
CA CYS A 152 17.42 -2.01 -8.63
C CYS A 152 17.70 -1.68 -7.15
N HIS A 153 18.87 -1.12 -6.88
CA HIS A 153 19.36 -0.81 -5.52
C HIS A 153 18.44 0.09 -4.69
N LYS A 154 17.52 0.81 -5.32
CA LYS A 154 16.53 1.70 -4.68
C LYS A 154 15.08 1.27 -4.93
N LEU A 155 14.85 -0.02 -5.22
CA LEU A 155 13.52 -0.54 -5.56
C LEU A 155 12.49 -0.22 -4.48
N VAL A 156 12.82 -0.46 -3.22
CA VAL A 156 11.91 -0.21 -2.08
C VAL A 156 11.59 1.27 -1.95
N GLU A 157 12.59 2.15 -2.03
CA GLU A 157 12.43 3.60 -1.94
C GLU A 157 11.52 4.14 -3.06
N HIS A 158 11.82 3.77 -4.30
CA HIS A 158 11.06 4.22 -5.46
C HIS A 158 9.65 3.62 -5.51
N TRP A 159 9.49 2.34 -5.17
CA TRP A 159 8.19 1.71 -5.14
C TRP A 159 7.32 2.25 -4.02
N SER A 160 7.91 2.54 -2.85
CA SER A 160 7.18 3.23 -1.77
C SER A 160 6.71 4.61 -2.21
N SER A 161 7.54 5.35 -2.95
CA SER A 161 7.12 6.64 -3.51
C SER A 161 5.96 6.50 -4.51
N VAL A 162 5.98 5.48 -5.37
CA VAL A 162 4.87 5.20 -6.31
C VAL A 162 3.60 4.84 -5.53
N ALA A 163 3.69 3.94 -4.57
CA ALA A 163 2.56 3.52 -3.76
C ALA A 163 1.96 4.68 -2.95
N HIS A 164 2.80 5.56 -2.41
CA HIS A 164 2.35 6.78 -1.74
C HIS A 164 1.56 7.70 -2.68
N VAL A 165 2.12 8.03 -3.86
CA VAL A 165 1.45 8.90 -4.85
C VAL A 165 0.10 8.32 -5.27
N TRP A 166 0.02 7.01 -5.50
CA TRP A 166 -1.24 6.34 -5.85
C TRP A 166 -2.23 6.33 -4.69
N ALA A 167 -1.77 6.11 -3.46
CA ALA A 167 -2.64 6.14 -2.28
C ALA A 167 -3.36 7.49 -2.09
N VAL A 168 -2.67 8.61 -2.38
CA VAL A 168 -3.22 9.96 -2.16
C VAL A 168 -3.89 10.57 -3.39
N SER A 169 -3.49 10.15 -4.60
CA SER A 169 -3.94 10.76 -5.86
C SER A 169 -4.98 9.93 -6.62
N CYS A 170 -5.19 8.65 -6.28
CA CYS A 170 -6.13 7.80 -7.03
C CYS A 170 -7.59 8.22 -6.81
N THR A 171 -8.36 8.22 -7.91
CA THR A 171 -9.81 8.42 -7.90
C THR A 171 -10.58 7.18 -7.43
N SER A 172 -10.03 5.99 -7.67
CA SER A 172 -10.56 4.72 -7.16
C SER A 172 -10.07 4.51 -5.73
N SER A 173 -11.02 4.40 -4.79
CA SER A 173 -10.75 4.04 -3.40
C SER A 173 -10.03 2.69 -3.29
N ASP A 174 -10.38 1.75 -4.16
CA ASP A 174 -9.84 0.39 -4.12
C ASP A 174 -8.35 0.37 -4.47
N HIS A 175 -7.96 1.10 -5.52
CA HIS A 175 -6.55 1.27 -5.87
C HIS A 175 -5.78 2.03 -4.80
N ALA A 176 -6.42 3.04 -4.18
CA ALA A 176 -5.80 3.79 -3.10
C ALA A 176 -5.56 2.91 -1.86
N SER A 177 -6.56 2.13 -1.46
CA SER A 177 -6.50 1.14 -0.36
C SER A 177 -5.41 0.09 -0.60
N ARG A 178 -5.37 -0.53 -1.77
CA ARG A 178 -4.33 -1.50 -2.14
C ARG A 178 -2.94 -0.86 -2.20
N SER A 179 -2.87 0.42 -2.57
CA SER A 179 -1.61 1.16 -2.55
C SER A 179 -1.11 1.38 -1.11
N LEU A 180 -1.99 1.62 -0.14
CA LEU A 180 -1.65 1.69 1.28
C LEU A 180 -1.16 0.34 1.82
N GLN A 181 -1.81 -0.77 1.45
CA GLN A 181 -1.35 -2.12 1.79
C GLN A 181 0.06 -2.38 1.26
N THR A 182 0.30 -2.01 0.00
CA THR A 182 1.64 -2.10 -0.63
C THR A 182 2.67 -1.24 0.08
N LEU A 183 2.28 -0.02 0.46
CA LEU A 183 3.15 0.90 1.18
C LEU A 183 3.59 0.35 2.54
N ARG A 184 2.66 -0.25 3.29
CA ARG A 184 2.95 -0.92 4.56
C ARG A 184 3.82 -2.17 4.37
N ALA A 185 3.57 -2.96 3.32
CA ALA A 185 4.39 -4.11 2.98
C ALA A 185 5.85 -3.73 2.69
N LEU A 186 6.06 -2.58 2.04
CA LEU A 186 7.38 -2.04 1.70
C LEU A 186 8.11 -1.42 2.90
N GLY A 187 7.41 -1.14 4.01
CA GLY A 187 7.99 -0.57 5.21
C GLY A 187 8.42 0.89 5.05
N LEU A 188 7.61 1.72 4.36
CA LEU A 188 7.92 3.15 4.23
C LEU A 188 8.04 3.81 5.60
N SER A 189 9.06 4.67 5.77
CA SER A 189 9.20 5.50 6.97
C SER A 189 8.32 6.75 6.89
N LEU A 190 7.67 7.09 8.00
CA LEU A 190 6.88 8.31 8.10
C LEU A 190 7.78 9.55 7.98
N ASN A 191 7.40 10.48 7.10
CA ASN A 191 7.99 11.81 7.02
C ASN A 191 6.89 12.88 7.02
N GLY A 192 7.28 14.16 7.18
CA GLY A 192 6.32 15.26 7.29
C GLY A 192 5.42 15.44 6.07
N GLN A 193 5.92 15.17 4.86
CA GLN A 193 5.12 15.30 3.63
C GLN A 193 4.06 14.18 3.54
N VAL A 194 4.49 12.93 3.76
CA VAL A 194 3.61 11.76 3.76
C VAL A 194 2.50 11.91 4.82
N LEU A 195 2.84 12.49 5.96
CA LEU A 195 1.89 12.79 7.02
C LEU A 195 0.80 13.78 6.57
N VAL A 196 1.22 14.88 5.95
CA VAL A 196 0.30 15.91 5.44
C VAL A 196 -0.60 15.35 4.35
N ASP A 197 -0.03 14.63 3.39
CA ASP A 197 -0.78 14.09 2.25
C ASP A 197 -1.85 13.09 2.71
N PHE A 198 -1.53 12.23 3.69
CA PHE A 198 -2.53 11.31 4.27
C PHE A 198 -3.60 12.02 5.09
N PHE A 199 -3.25 13.06 5.86
CA PHE A 199 -4.25 13.81 6.60
C PHE A 199 -5.18 14.61 5.69
N GLU A 200 -4.65 15.26 4.67
CA GLU A 200 -5.46 16.00 3.69
C GLU A 200 -6.48 15.06 3.03
N ARG A 201 -6.00 13.89 2.58
CA ARG A 201 -6.87 12.89 1.98
C ARG A 201 -7.89 12.31 2.97
N LEU A 202 -7.48 12.03 4.20
CA LEU A 202 -8.36 11.51 5.25
C LEU A 202 -9.47 12.51 5.60
N VAL A 203 -9.11 13.78 5.83
CA VAL A 203 -10.08 14.84 6.14
C VAL A 203 -11.08 15.01 5.01
N HIS A 204 -10.62 15.01 3.75
CA HIS A 204 -11.52 15.04 2.59
C HIS A 204 -12.51 13.87 2.61
N CYS A 205 -12.04 12.64 2.83
CA CYS A 205 -12.94 11.48 2.92
C CYS A 205 -13.86 11.52 4.14
N VAL A 206 -13.41 12.10 5.26
CA VAL A 206 -14.19 12.16 6.49
C VAL A 206 -15.34 13.15 6.40
N LEU A 207 -15.14 14.27 5.70
CA LEU A 207 -16.14 15.30 5.45
C LEU A 207 -17.18 14.91 4.39
N GLU A 208 -16.89 13.92 3.54
CA GLU A 208 -17.82 13.41 2.53
C GLU A 208 -18.78 12.34 3.09
N GLU A 209 -19.85 12.74 3.79
CA GLU A 209 -20.75 11.81 4.48
C GLU A 209 -21.54 10.86 3.55
N GLU A 210 -21.94 11.28 2.35
CA GLU A 210 -22.83 10.48 1.47
C GLU A 210 -22.12 9.37 0.68
N LYS A 211 -20.83 9.55 0.36
CA LYS A 211 -20.05 8.63 -0.51
C LYS A 211 -18.67 8.31 0.07
N LYS A 212 -18.62 8.22 1.40
CA LYS A 212 -17.38 7.95 2.12
C LYS A 212 -16.77 6.60 1.74
N PRO A 213 -15.51 6.55 1.26
CA PRO A 213 -14.84 5.29 1.00
C PRO A 213 -14.35 4.67 2.31
N GLN A 214 -15.24 4.01 3.04
CA GLN A 214 -14.97 3.45 4.38
C GLN A 214 -13.77 2.50 4.41
N ALA A 215 -13.65 1.63 3.39
CA ALA A 215 -12.49 0.77 3.18
C ALA A 215 -11.16 1.56 3.17
N PHE A 216 -11.11 2.66 2.42
CA PHE A 216 -9.92 3.51 2.34
C PHE A 216 -9.63 4.21 3.65
N VAL A 217 -10.64 4.73 4.34
CA VAL A 217 -10.48 5.37 5.66
C VAL A 217 -9.90 4.39 6.67
N GLY A 218 -10.40 3.15 6.71
CA GLY A 218 -9.84 2.08 7.54
C GLY A 218 -8.38 1.76 7.20
N GLU A 219 -8.03 1.72 5.91
CA GLU A 219 -6.65 1.50 5.45
C GLU A 219 -5.71 2.64 5.86
N VAL A 220 -6.18 3.89 5.87
CA VAL A 220 -5.41 5.03 6.37
C VAL A 220 -5.17 4.89 7.88
N PHE A 221 -6.20 4.56 8.67
CA PHE A 221 -6.03 4.33 10.11
C PHE A 221 -5.06 3.19 10.42
N LEU A 222 -5.15 2.08 9.68
CA LEU A 222 -4.22 0.96 9.82
C LEU A 222 -2.79 1.36 9.43
N THR A 223 -2.63 2.23 8.43
CA THR A 223 -1.33 2.77 8.02
C THR A 223 -0.73 3.65 9.12
N PHE A 224 -1.53 4.53 9.72
CA PHE A 224 -1.09 5.30 10.89
C PHE A 224 -0.71 4.42 12.07
N ARG A 225 -1.48 3.36 12.34
CA ARG A 225 -1.14 2.39 13.37
C ARG A 225 0.25 1.80 13.17
N CYS A 226 0.52 1.28 11.96
CA CYS A 226 1.84 0.72 11.64
C CYS A 226 2.96 1.75 11.81
N PHE A 227 2.77 3.00 11.37
CA PHE A 227 3.77 4.04 11.60
C PHE A 227 4.04 4.30 13.09
N ILE A 228 2.99 4.34 13.92
CA ILE A 228 3.15 4.54 15.37
C ILE A 228 3.83 3.34 16.02
N GLU A 229 3.56 2.12 15.57
CA GLU A 229 4.18 0.87 16.04
C GLU A 229 5.66 0.75 15.60
N ASP A 230 6.00 1.22 14.40
CA ASP A 230 7.36 1.14 13.85
C ASP A 230 8.29 2.26 14.35
N LEU A 231 7.74 3.44 14.68
CA LEU A 231 8.54 4.57 15.16
C LEU A 231 9.08 4.34 16.59
N SER A 232 10.31 4.83 16.83
CA SER A 232 10.83 4.95 18.20
C SER A 232 10.09 6.05 18.97
N PRO A 233 10.05 6.01 20.31
CA PRO A 233 9.41 7.06 21.12
C PRO A 233 9.88 8.48 20.77
N ASN A 234 11.18 8.66 20.54
CA ASN A 234 11.77 9.95 20.13
C ASN A 234 11.37 10.34 18.69
N GLY A 235 11.26 9.36 17.79
CA GLY A 235 10.77 9.58 16.43
C GLY A 235 9.31 10.03 16.44
N LEU A 236 8.47 9.38 17.24
CA LEU A 236 7.06 9.73 17.38
C LEU A 236 6.87 11.11 18.04
N ALA A 237 7.71 11.46 19.02
CA ALA A 237 7.72 12.80 19.63
C ALA A 237 8.09 13.92 18.63
N SER A 238 8.70 13.58 17.49
CA SER A 238 9.00 14.54 16.41
C SER A 238 7.78 14.88 15.55
N PHE A 239 6.68 14.12 15.70
CA PHE A 239 5.43 14.31 14.95
C PHE A 239 4.23 14.53 15.90
N PRO A 240 4.23 15.57 16.74
CA PRO A 240 3.14 15.83 17.68
C PRO A 240 1.79 16.09 16.97
N GLN A 241 1.81 16.46 15.68
CA GLN A 241 0.61 16.68 14.88
C GLN A 241 -0.24 15.42 14.75
N LEU A 242 0.35 14.22 14.76
CA LEU A 242 -0.39 12.95 14.72
C LEU A 242 -1.44 12.89 15.84
N ALA A 243 -1.03 13.14 17.08
CA ALA A 243 -1.92 13.10 18.24
C ALA A 243 -3.04 14.14 18.14
N TRP A 244 -2.73 15.36 17.70
CA TRP A 244 -3.73 16.42 17.53
C TRP A 244 -4.74 16.10 16.44
N CYS A 245 -4.30 15.51 15.32
CA CYS A 245 -5.21 15.07 14.27
C CYS A 245 -6.15 13.97 14.76
N PHE A 246 -5.67 13.01 15.57
CA PHE A 246 -6.57 12.01 16.17
C PHE A 246 -7.55 12.64 17.15
N VAL A 247 -7.15 13.63 17.94
CA VAL A 247 -8.07 14.40 18.80
C VAL A 247 -9.16 15.10 17.97
N ILE A 248 -8.81 15.69 16.82
CA ILE A 248 -9.79 16.30 15.90
C ILE A 248 -10.75 15.23 15.35
N LEU A 249 -10.25 14.04 15.01
CA LEU A 249 -11.07 12.94 14.52
C LEU A 249 -12.01 12.35 15.58
N LEU A 250 -11.81 12.64 16.88
CA LEU A 250 -12.81 12.32 17.92
C LEU A 250 -14.08 13.17 17.82
N ALA A 251 -14.08 14.25 17.03
CA ALA A 251 -15.27 15.03 16.74
C ALA A 251 -16.11 14.45 15.58
N CYS A 252 -15.68 13.37 14.96
CA CYS A 252 -16.40 12.73 13.85
C CYS A 252 -17.73 12.10 14.29
N ASN A 253 -18.73 12.15 13.42
CA ASN A 253 -20.07 11.58 13.64
C ASN A 253 -20.11 10.04 13.57
N SER A 254 -19.03 9.41 13.09
CA SER A 254 -18.93 7.97 12.86
C SER A 254 -18.33 7.26 14.07
N GLU A 255 -19.07 6.30 14.63
CA GLU A 255 -18.63 5.54 15.82
C GLU A 255 -17.33 4.77 15.57
N ASP A 256 -17.17 4.18 14.38
CA ASP A 256 -15.99 3.38 14.09
C ASP A 256 -14.74 4.26 13.90
N GLU A 257 -14.87 5.41 13.25
CA GLU A 257 -13.76 6.38 13.12
C GLU A 257 -13.37 6.96 14.46
N TRP A 258 -14.36 7.27 15.29
CA TRP A 258 -14.12 7.68 16.67
C TRP A 258 -13.33 6.61 17.43
N ARG A 259 -13.75 5.33 17.32
CA ARG A 259 -13.09 4.20 17.98
C ARG A 259 -11.64 4.06 17.53
N HIS A 260 -11.39 4.14 16.22
CA HIS A 260 -10.04 4.06 15.66
C HIS A 260 -9.16 5.24 16.08
N ALA A 261 -9.68 6.46 16.01
CA ALA A 261 -8.98 7.64 16.47
C ALA A 261 -8.63 7.55 17.97
N ALA A 262 -9.55 7.06 18.80
CA ALA A 262 -9.32 6.85 20.23
C ALA A 262 -8.24 5.79 20.49
N GLN A 263 -8.26 4.66 19.77
CA GLN A 263 -7.24 3.62 19.87
C GLN A 263 -5.84 4.11 19.45
N LEU A 264 -5.76 4.89 18.38
CA LEU A 264 -4.48 5.47 17.93
C LEU A 264 -3.96 6.53 18.90
N LEU A 265 -4.85 7.32 19.49
CA LEU A 265 -4.48 8.30 20.51
C LEU A 265 -3.95 7.62 21.78
N ASP A 266 -4.60 6.53 22.23
CA ASP A 266 -4.13 5.70 23.34
C ASP A 266 -2.77 5.06 23.02
N LEU A 267 -2.59 4.55 21.79
CA LEU A 267 -1.31 4.03 21.33
C LEU A 267 -0.21 5.10 21.33
N CYS A 268 -0.51 6.34 20.91
CA CYS A 268 0.44 7.45 21.04
C CYS A 268 0.76 7.75 22.52
N ALA A 269 -0.25 7.80 23.38
CA ALA A 269 -0.08 8.13 24.80
C ALA A 269 0.71 7.07 25.58
N THR A 270 0.56 5.79 25.24
CA THR A 270 1.32 4.69 25.86
C THR A 270 2.78 4.66 25.43
N ARG A 271 3.11 5.21 24.25
CA ARG A 271 4.48 5.19 23.71
C ARG A 271 5.28 6.46 23.96
N ILE A 272 4.65 7.57 24.31
CA ILE A 272 5.34 8.85 24.54
C ILE A 272 5.01 9.40 25.93
N SER A 273 6.04 9.82 26.67
CA SER A 273 5.78 10.59 27.90
C SER A 273 5.52 12.06 27.57
N PHE A 274 4.51 12.67 28.20
CA PHE A 274 4.18 14.09 28.03
C PHE A 274 5.36 15.03 28.34
N GLU A 275 6.33 14.60 29.14
CA GLU A 275 7.56 15.36 29.41
C GLU A 275 8.47 15.49 28.19
N GLN A 276 8.49 14.47 27.31
CA GLN A 276 9.30 14.45 26.10
C GLN A 276 8.70 15.31 24.98
N ILE A 277 7.37 15.44 24.93
CA ILE A 277 6.64 16.20 23.90
C ILE A 277 6.61 17.70 24.22
N ARG A 278 6.68 18.07 25.50
CA ARG A 278 6.52 19.46 25.98
C ARG A 278 7.42 20.47 25.24
N PRO A 279 8.72 20.23 25.02
CA PRO A 279 9.58 21.19 24.31
C PRO A 279 9.19 21.34 22.84
N ALA A 280 8.91 20.23 22.15
CA ALA A 280 8.51 20.22 20.74
C ALA A 280 7.17 20.94 20.51
N VAL A 281 6.19 20.75 21.39
CA VAL A 281 4.91 21.46 21.33
C VAL A 281 5.07 22.95 21.61
N ILE A 282 5.90 23.32 22.60
CA ILE A 282 6.21 24.74 22.88
C ILE A 282 6.88 25.40 21.67
N ASP A 283 7.83 24.73 21.03
CA ASP A 283 8.52 25.28 19.85
C ASP A 283 7.62 25.31 18.60
N MET A 284 6.69 24.37 18.46
CA MET A 284 5.67 24.41 17.41
C MET A 284 4.68 25.55 17.64
N ALA A 285 4.23 25.77 18.88
CA ALA A 285 3.36 26.87 19.25
C ALA A 285 4.01 28.24 18.98
N LYS A 286 5.32 28.39 19.24
CA LYS A 286 6.08 29.61 18.89
C LYS A 286 6.10 29.90 17.39
N LYS A 287 6.04 28.87 16.54
CA LYS A 287 6.01 29.00 15.08
C LYS A 287 4.61 29.28 14.52
N TRP A 288 3.58 29.25 15.37
CA TRP A 288 2.19 29.52 14.98
C TRP A 288 1.74 30.89 15.52
N PRO A 289 2.03 32.00 14.82
CA PRO A 289 1.74 33.35 15.32
C PRO A 289 0.24 33.66 15.46
N GLN A 290 -0.65 32.81 14.92
CA GLN A 290 -2.11 32.99 14.94
C GLN A 290 -2.88 31.72 15.33
N PHE A 291 -2.34 30.84 16.17
CA PHE A 291 -3.13 29.73 16.73
C PHE A 291 -3.87 30.24 17.97
N PRO A 292 -5.21 30.44 17.93
CA PRO A 292 -5.94 31.05 19.06
C PRO A 292 -6.13 30.07 20.23
N GLY A 293 -5.56 28.86 20.14
CA GLY A 293 -5.67 27.82 21.16
C GLY A 293 -7.03 27.13 21.13
N VAL A 294 -7.09 25.92 21.68
CA VAL A 294 -8.33 25.14 21.84
C VAL A 294 -9.32 25.83 22.81
N HIS A 295 -8.86 26.84 23.56
CA HIS A 295 -9.69 27.65 24.45
C HIS A 295 -10.58 28.69 23.75
N SER A 296 -10.45 28.83 22.42
CA SER A 296 -11.21 29.79 21.61
C SER A 296 -12.27 29.13 20.71
N LEU A 297 -12.44 27.81 20.81
CA LEU A 297 -13.57 27.05 20.27
C LEU A 297 -14.63 26.83 21.35
#